data_AF-A0A7V4YAR2-F1
#
_entry.id   AF-A0A7V4YAR2-F1
#
_cell.length_a   1.000
_cell.length_b   1.000
_cell.length_c   1.000
_cell.angle_alpha   90.00
_cell.angle_beta   90.00
_cell.angle_gamma   90.00
#
_symmetry.space_group_name_H-M   'P 1'
#
loop_
_entity.id
_entity.type
_entity.pdbx_description
1 polymer ?
#
loop_
_entity_poly.entity_id
_entity_poly.type
_entity_poly.pdbx_seq_one_letter_code
_entity_poly.pdbx_strand_id
1 'polypeptide(L)'
;MKKLSQATVKELAEIFLGKNPEMEHLREKAWRELCRRKPSNKKWITIIKFAEAERKKVIKQWKTGYPQRKENAEVIKSSEDLRERAWRKLLRQHPTNEELVEIMMIPSLKERAAEKLLNRGNVAELLLVMEEVKHLREKAAKKLLRLFQKNPDARDNDALVWIIKKVKNDEIVNKAGRMLLRNNPTKDEIKFLLLASVGIKLATKAARKLLSMEPTEKELHLILDEVPDEKVCQAVFRALARLEKSRGN
;
A
#
# COMPACT_ATOMS: atom_id res chain seq x y z
N MET A 1 16.45 -50.45 -23.29
CA MET A 1 16.26 -49.21 -22.51
C MET A 1 16.23 -48.00 -23.43
N LYS A 2 15.18 -47.17 -23.33
CA LYS A 2 15.11 -45.89 -24.04
C LYS A 2 16.26 -44.99 -23.56
N LYS A 3 17.03 -44.38 -24.47
CA LYS A 3 18.13 -43.48 -24.07
C LYS A 3 17.53 -42.28 -23.32
N LEU A 4 18.18 -41.78 -22.26
CA LEU A 4 17.73 -40.57 -21.52
C LEU A 4 17.55 -39.35 -22.46
N SER A 5 18.31 -39.29 -23.56
CA SER A 5 18.15 -38.28 -24.61
C SER A 5 16.80 -38.33 -25.35
N GLN A 6 16.07 -39.44 -25.26
CA GLN A 6 14.74 -39.66 -25.83
C GLN A 6 13.62 -39.63 -24.77
N ALA A 7 13.97 -39.51 -23.49
CA ALA A 7 12.99 -39.40 -22.41
C ALA A 7 12.29 -38.03 -22.45
N THR A 8 11.04 -37.94 -22.03
CA THR A 8 10.31 -36.67 -21.91
C THR A 8 10.80 -35.86 -20.70
N VAL A 9 10.51 -34.56 -20.65
CA VAL A 9 10.79 -33.73 -19.46
C VAL A 9 10.10 -34.29 -18.20
N LYS A 10 8.91 -34.87 -18.35
CA LYS A 10 8.17 -35.50 -17.26
C LYS A 10 8.90 -36.76 -16.75
N GLU A 11 9.29 -37.66 -17.65
CA GLU A 11 10.04 -38.88 -17.32
C GLU A 11 11.37 -38.53 -16.64
N LEU A 12 12.11 -37.55 -17.16
CA LEU A 12 13.36 -37.09 -16.55
C LEU A 12 13.14 -36.50 -15.15
N ALA A 13 12.04 -35.76 -14.94
CA ALA A 13 11.66 -35.23 -13.63
C ALA A 13 11.31 -36.35 -12.65
N GLU A 14 10.57 -37.37 -13.07
CA GLU A 14 10.21 -38.52 -12.23
C GLU A 14 11.43 -39.34 -11.82
N ILE A 15 12.36 -39.58 -12.76
CA ILE A 15 13.66 -40.21 -12.47
C ILE A 15 14.44 -39.36 -11.47
N PHE A 16 14.60 -38.06 -11.72
CA PHE A 16 15.33 -37.16 -10.82
C PHE A 16 14.74 -37.09 -9.41
N LEU A 17 13.41 -37.14 -9.31
CA LEU A 17 12.67 -37.14 -8.04
C LEU A 17 12.76 -38.47 -7.28
N GLY A 18 13.43 -39.49 -7.83
CA GLY A 18 13.57 -40.80 -7.19
C GLY A 18 12.25 -41.56 -7.11
N LYS A 19 11.28 -41.26 -7.98
CA LYS A 19 9.98 -41.97 -8.00
C LYS A 19 10.09 -43.42 -8.50
N ASN A 20 11.24 -43.80 -9.05
CA ASN A 20 11.52 -45.15 -9.50
C ASN A 20 12.89 -45.62 -8.94
N PRO A 21 12.90 -46.53 -7.94
CA PRO A 21 14.12 -47.02 -7.30
C PRO A 21 15.10 -47.70 -8.26
N GLU A 22 14.60 -48.38 -9.30
CA GLU A 22 15.44 -49.08 -10.28
C GLU A 22 16.30 -48.11 -11.10
N MET A 23 15.88 -46.84 -11.19
CA MET A 23 16.55 -45.78 -11.93
C MET A 23 17.31 -44.80 -11.04
N GLU A 24 17.54 -45.13 -9.76
CA GLU A 24 18.25 -44.25 -8.81
C GLU A 24 19.63 -43.83 -9.35
N HIS A 25 20.36 -44.79 -9.93
CA HIS A 25 21.67 -44.57 -10.56
C HIS A 25 21.66 -43.59 -11.75
N LEU A 26 20.47 -43.26 -12.28
CA LEU A 26 20.30 -42.31 -13.39
C LEU A 26 19.92 -40.91 -12.92
N ARG A 27 19.66 -40.66 -11.63
CA ARG A 27 19.21 -39.36 -11.12
C ARG A 27 20.08 -38.20 -11.56
N GLU A 28 21.40 -38.33 -11.45
CA GLU A 28 22.32 -37.26 -11.82
C GLU A 28 22.41 -37.05 -13.35
N LYS A 29 22.20 -38.11 -14.13
CA LYS A 29 22.14 -38.00 -15.60
C LYS A 29 20.82 -37.35 -16.03
N ALA A 30 19.70 -37.74 -15.41
CA ALA A 30 18.40 -37.13 -15.63
C ALA A 30 18.40 -35.64 -15.25
N TRP A 31 19.05 -35.29 -14.14
CA TRP A 31 19.26 -33.90 -13.73
C TRP A 31 20.02 -33.09 -14.78
N ARG A 32 21.17 -33.59 -15.25
CA ARG A 32 21.96 -32.93 -16.30
C ARG A 32 21.17 -32.72 -17.59
N GLU A 33 20.38 -33.72 -17.98
CA GLU A 33 19.54 -33.64 -19.17
C GLU A 33 18.37 -32.65 -19.01
N LEU A 34 17.73 -32.59 -17.82
CA LEU A 34 16.75 -31.54 -17.49
C LEU A 34 17.36 -30.15 -17.59
N CYS A 35 18.55 -29.94 -17.01
CA CYS A 35 19.26 -28.68 -17.07
C CYS A 35 19.54 -28.25 -18.51
N ARG A 36 19.99 -29.20 -19.34
CA ARG A 36 20.29 -28.98 -20.77
C ARG A 36 19.04 -28.54 -21.55
N ARG A 37 17.89 -29.16 -21.25
CA ARG A 37 16.64 -28.92 -21.97
C ARG A 37 15.87 -27.67 -21.57
N LYS A 38 16.24 -27.02 -20.45
CA LYS A 38 15.61 -25.80 -19.94
C LYS A 38 14.07 -25.89 -19.95
N PRO A 39 13.47 -26.82 -19.18
CA PRO A 39 12.03 -27.01 -19.17
C PRO A 39 11.28 -25.75 -18.74
N SER A 40 9.98 -25.68 -19.04
CA SER A 40 9.13 -24.55 -18.66
C SER A 40 9.10 -24.34 -17.15
N ASN A 41 8.81 -23.12 -16.70
CA ASN A 41 8.82 -22.83 -15.27
C ASN A 41 7.73 -23.61 -14.51
N LYS A 42 6.59 -23.90 -15.14
CA LYS A 42 5.59 -24.82 -14.56
C LYS A 42 6.20 -26.18 -14.19
N LYS A 43 7.10 -26.70 -15.03
CA LYS A 43 7.82 -27.96 -14.77
C LYS A 43 8.89 -27.81 -13.72
N TRP A 44 9.63 -26.70 -13.70
CA TRP A 44 10.53 -26.39 -12.60
C TRP A 44 9.81 -26.30 -11.25
N ILE A 45 8.63 -25.67 -11.19
CA ILE A 45 7.81 -25.58 -9.98
C ILE A 45 7.41 -26.99 -9.50
N THR A 46 6.93 -27.85 -10.40
CA THR A 46 6.61 -29.23 -10.05
C THR A 46 7.83 -29.94 -9.47
N ILE A 47 9.00 -29.82 -10.10
CA ILE A 47 10.23 -30.43 -9.59
C ILE A 47 10.58 -29.85 -8.21
N ILE A 48 10.54 -28.54 -8.02
CA ILE A 48 10.84 -27.89 -6.73
C ILE A 48 9.88 -28.35 -5.62
N LYS A 49 8.58 -28.49 -5.92
CA LYS A 49 7.56 -28.94 -4.96
C LYS A 49 7.87 -30.33 -4.41
N PHE A 50 8.38 -31.23 -5.25
CA PHE A 50 8.59 -32.63 -4.89
C PHE A 50 10.06 -32.98 -4.59
N ALA A 51 11.02 -32.15 -5.00
CA ALA A 51 12.46 -32.37 -4.80
C ALA A 51 12.92 -31.78 -3.46
N GLU A 52 12.39 -32.26 -2.33
CA GLU A 52 12.67 -31.63 -1.03
C GLU A 52 14.15 -31.68 -0.65
N ALA A 53 14.79 -32.86 -0.77
CA ALA A 53 16.22 -33.03 -0.51
C ALA A 53 17.11 -32.25 -1.49
N GLU A 54 16.72 -32.19 -2.77
CA GLU A 54 17.49 -31.53 -3.84
C GLU A 54 17.06 -30.07 -4.07
N ARG A 55 16.21 -29.51 -3.21
CA ARG A 55 15.52 -28.23 -3.46
C ARG A 55 16.51 -27.10 -3.74
N LYS A 56 17.60 -27.01 -2.97
CA LYS A 56 18.66 -26.00 -3.17
C LYS A 56 19.31 -26.10 -4.55
N LYS A 57 19.56 -27.32 -5.03
CA LYS A 57 20.16 -27.62 -6.34
C LYS A 57 19.20 -27.23 -7.47
N VAL A 58 17.94 -27.61 -7.34
CA VAL A 58 16.90 -27.27 -8.33
C VAL A 58 16.69 -25.76 -8.41
N ILE A 59 16.63 -25.09 -7.26
CA ILE A 59 16.51 -23.64 -7.18
C ILE A 59 17.70 -22.95 -7.84
N LYS A 60 18.94 -23.44 -7.65
CA LYS A 60 20.15 -22.87 -8.27
C LYS A 60 20.05 -22.89 -9.79
N GLN A 61 19.57 -23.98 -10.37
CA GLN A 61 19.39 -24.08 -11.81
C GLN A 61 18.23 -23.21 -12.29
N TRP A 62 17.08 -23.27 -11.62
CA TRP A 62 15.93 -22.43 -11.92
C TRP A 62 16.28 -20.93 -11.93
N LYS A 63 17.23 -20.48 -11.10
CA LYS A 63 17.71 -19.08 -11.12
C LYS A 63 18.25 -18.63 -12.48
N THR A 64 18.86 -19.52 -13.25
CA THR A 64 19.48 -19.24 -14.57
C THR A 64 18.49 -19.25 -15.73
N GLY A 65 17.33 -19.89 -15.56
CA GLY A 65 16.21 -19.81 -16.50
C GLY A 65 15.34 -18.61 -16.13
N TYR A 66 15.18 -17.65 -17.04
CA TYR A 66 14.35 -16.47 -16.81
C TYR A 66 12.87 -16.88 -16.62
N PRO A 67 12.23 -16.66 -15.46
CA PRO A 67 10.81 -16.95 -15.32
C PRO A 67 9.97 -15.81 -15.88
N GLN A 68 8.93 -16.12 -16.66
CA GLN A 68 7.96 -15.12 -17.10
C GLN A 68 7.02 -14.73 -15.94
N ARG A 69 6.38 -13.56 -16.06
CA ARG A 69 5.56 -12.92 -15.01
C ARG A 69 4.51 -13.84 -14.38
N LYS A 70 3.74 -14.58 -15.18
CA LYS A 70 2.70 -15.52 -14.71
C LYS A 70 3.25 -16.68 -13.88
N GLU A 71 4.48 -17.08 -14.15
CA GLU A 71 5.09 -18.28 -13.54
C GLU A 71 5.71 -17.95 -12.17
N ASN A 72 6.07 -16.68 -11.93
CA ASN A 72 6.46 -16.22 -10.59
C ASN A 72 5.32 -16.33 -9.58
N ALA A 73 4.08 -16.00 -9.98
CA ALA A 73 2.89 -16.05 -9.10
C ALA A 73 2.62 -17.46 -8.56
N GLU A 74 2.88 -18.51 -9.35
CA GLU A 74 2.67 -19.89 -8.93
C GLU A 74 3.82 -20.40 -8.03
N VAL A 75 5.06 -19.92 -8.24
CA VAL A 75 6.18 -20.12 -7.31
C VAL A 75 5.90 -19.46 -5.97
N ILE A 76 5.36 -18.22 -5.99
CA ILE A 76 5.00 -17.42 -4.81
C ILE A 76 4.03 -18.16 -3.89
N LYS A 77 3.05 -18.87 -4.46
CA LYS A 77 2.08 -19.68 -3.70
C LYS A 77 2.68 -20.97 -3.12
N SER A 78 3.74 -21.49 -3.73
CA SER A 78 4.15 -22.89 -3.55
C SER A 78 5.35 -23.11 -2.63
N SER A 79 6.16 -22.07 -2.35
CA SER A 79 7.34 -22.21 -1.48
C SER A 79 7.72 -20.87 -0.88
N GLU A 80 7.78 -20.81 0.45
CA GLU A 80 8.05 -19.59 1.21
C GLU A 80 9.44 -19.01 0.91
N ASP A 81 10.48 -19.86 0.88
CA ASP A 81 11.86 -19.46 0.52
C ASP A 81 12.03 -18.90 -0.90
N LEU A 82 11.13 -19.29 -1.82
CA LEU A 82 11.17 -18.85 -3.21
C LEU A 82 10.30 -17.64 -3.47
N ARG A 83 9.29 -17.42 -2.61
CA ARG A 83 8.37 -16.30 -2.67
C ARG A 83 9.13 -14.98 -2.68
N GLU A 84 9.98 -14.75 -1.68
CA GLU A 84 10.76 -13.51 -1.58
C GLU A 84 11.66 -13.27 -2.80
N ARG A 85 12.26 -14.33 -3.34
CA ARG A 85 13.13 -14.22 -4.54
C ARG A 85 12.33 -13.92 -5.79
N ALA A 86 11.18 -14.57 -5.97
CA ALA A 86 10.27 -14.32 -7.09
C ALA A 86 9.76 -12.88 -7.05
N TRP A 87 9.36 -12.40 -5.87
CA TRP A 87 8.95 -11.01 -5.67
C TRP A 87 10.08 -10.02 -5.90
N ARG A 88 11.30 -10.30 -5.43
CA ARG A 88 12.47 -9.45 -5.70
C ARG A 88 12.77 -9.35 -7.19
N LYS A 89 12.58 -10.44 -7.95
CA LYS A 89 12.71 -10.42 -9.41
C LYS A 89 11.59 -9.62 -10.06
N LEU A 90 10.34 -9.83 -9.66
CA LEU A 90 9.18 -9.09 -10.19
C LEU A 90 9.32 -7.58 -9.94
N LEU A 91 9.79 -7.20 -8.75
CA LEU A 91 10.02 -5.81 -8.36
C LEU A 91 11.04 -5.09 -9.26
N ARG A 92 12.02 -5.83 -9.82
CA ARG A 92 13.01 -5.28 -10.78
C ARG A 92 12.47 -5.10 -12.20
N GLN A 93 11.30 -5.66 -12.50
CA GLN A 93 10.62 -5.48 -13.78
C GLN A 93 9.67 -4.26 -13.69
N HIS A 94 8.58 -4.29 -14.46
CA HIS A 94 7.47 -3.34 -14.41
C HIS A 94 6.25 -4.00 -13.75
N PRO A 95 6.22 -4.16 -12.40
CA PRO A 95 5.05 -4.71 -11.73
C PRO A 95 3.80 -3.85 -11.99
N THR A 96 2.59 -4.36 -11.76
CA THR A 96 1.40 -3.49 -11.62
C THR A 96 1.39 -2.84 -10.24
N ASN A 97 0.40 -1.99 -9.95
CA ASN A 97 0.25 -1.45 -8.60
C ASN A 97 -0.29 -2.51 -7.63
N GLU A 98 -1.20 -3.39 -8.06
CA GLU A 98 -1.68 -4.52 -7.26
C GLU A 98 -0.53 -5.44 -6.85
N GLU A 99 0.35 -5.78 -7.80
CA GLU A 99 1.55 -6.57 -7.49
C GLU A 99 2.49 -5.84 -6.51
N LEU A 100 2.59 -4.52 -6.57
CA LEU A 100 3.39 -3.77 -5.59
C LEU A 100 2.76 -3.80 -4.20
N VAL A 101 1.43 -3.71 -4.10
CA VAL A 101 0.70 -3.86 -2.83
C VAL A 101 0.95 -5.25 -2.25
N GLU A 102 0.90 -6.31 -3.06
CA GLU A 102 1.25 -7.66 -2.62
C GLU A 102 2.72 -7.76 -2.16
N ILE A 103 3.66 -7.16 -2.90
CA ILE A 103 5.08 -7.14 -2.50
C ILE A 103 5.28 -6.38 -1.18
N MET A 104 4.46 -5.36 -0.87
CA MET A 104 4.55 -4.63 0.40
C MET A 104 4.30 -5.50 1.62
N MET A 105 3.60 -6.64 1.47
CA MET A 105 3.39 -7.59 2.55
C MET A 105 4.66 -8.36 2.94
N ILE A 106 5.74 -8.23 2.18
CA ILE A 106 7.02 -8.91 2.43
C ILE A 106 7.97 -7.93 3.12
N PRO A 107 8.35 -8.15 4.39
CA PRO A 107 9.11 -7.18 5.17
C PRO A 107 10.39 -6.69 4.48
N SER A 108 11.15 -7.60 3.86
CA SER A 108 12.43 -7.27 3.20
C SER A 108 12.30 -6.54 1.86
N LEU A 109 11.09 -6.47 1.28
CA LEU A 109 10.82 -5.81 0.01
C LEU A 109 9.87 -4.61 0.13
N LYS A 110 9.25 -4.44 1.30
CA LYS A 110 8.21 -3.44 1.58
C LYS A 110 8.59 -2.04 1.14
N GLU A 111 9.74 -1.56 1.59
CA GLU A 111 10.17 -0.17 1.33
C GLU A 111 10.36 0.10 -0.17
N ARG A 112 11.00 -0.83 -0.89
CA ARG A 112 11.23 -0.69 -2.33
C ARG A 112 9.94 -0.73 -3.14
N ALA A 113 8.96 -1.53 -2.72
CA ALA A 113 7.65 -1.54 -3.35
C ALA A 113 6.89 -0.23 -3.09
N ALA A 114 6.93 0.25 -1.85
CA ALA A 114 6.33 1.52 -1.45
C ALA A 114 6.93 2.71 -2.21
N GLU A 115 8.25 2.74 -2.44
CA GLU A 115 8.89 3.78 -3.27
C GLU A 115 8.39 3.78 -4.72
N LYS A 116 8.09 2.60 -5.29
CA LYS A 116 7.50 2.53 -6.63
C LYS A 116 6.05 3.03 -6.62
N LEU A 117 5.25 2.66 -5.62
CA LEU A 117 3.88 3.18 -5.46
C LEU A 117 3.87 4.70 -5.23
N LEU A 118 4.84 5.25 -4.52
CA LEU A 118 4.96 6.70 -4.32
C LEU A 118 5.02 7.48 -5.64
N ASN A 119 5.53 6.86 -6.71
CA ASN A 119 5.72 7.50 -8.00
C ASN A 119 4.49 7.43 -8.92
N ARG A 120 3.68 6.38 -8.83
CA ARG A 120 2.58 6.10 -9.78
C ARG A 120 1.30 5.56 -9.13
N GLY A 121 1.22 5.57 -7.81
CA GLY A 121 0.10 5.04 -7.06
C GLY A 121 -1.12 5.98 -7.11
N ASN A 122 -2.30 5.39 -6.98
CA ASN A 122 -3.56 6.10 -6.78
C ASN A 122 -3.75 6.50 -5.30
N VAL A 123 -4.92 7.05 -4.97
CA VAL A 123 -5.26 7.52 -3.61
C VAL A 123 -5.10 6.40 -2.58
N ALA A 124 -5.75 5.25 -2.81
CA ALA A 124 -5.73 4.13 -1.86
C ALA A 124 -4.32 3.57 -1.66
N GLU A 125 -3.55 3.44 -2.73
CA GLU A 125 -2.17 2.94 -2.68
C GLU A 125 -1.22 3.91 -1.96
N LEU A 126 -1.40 5.23 -2.13
CA LEU A 126 -0.62 6.22 -1.41
C LEU A 126 -0.98 6.25 0.09
N LEU A 127 -2.26 6.08 0.44
CA LEU A 127 -2.67 5.92 1.85
C LEU A 127 -2.04 4.68 2.47
N LEU A 128 -2.01 3.56 1.75
CA LEU A 128 -1.33 2.35 2.21
C LEU A 128 0.16 2.61 2.47
N VAL A 129 0.86 3.29 1.56
CA VAL A 129 2.27 3.67 1.76
C VAL A 129 2.45 4.51 3.03
N MET A 130 1.53 5.43 3.30
CA MET A 130 1.59 6.31 4.48
C MET A 130 1.39 5.56 5.80
N GLU A 131 0.51 4.56 5.82
CA GLU A 131 0.25 3.70 6.97
C GLU A 131 1.42 2.74 7.21
N GLU A 132 1.86 2.03 6.17
CA GLU A 132 2.81 0.92 6.26
C GLU A 132 4.28 1.36 6.35
N VAL A 133 4.65 2.51 5.77
CA VAL A 133 6.05 2.94 5.67
C VAL A 133 6.21 4.35 6.22
N LYS A 134 6.38 4.43 7.55
CA LYS A 134 6.37 5.68 8.34
C LYS A 134 7.30 6.77 7.78
N HIS A 135 8.51 6.42 7.34
CA HIS A 135 9.48 7.38 6.82
C HIS A 135 9.13 7.94 5.42
N LEU A 136 8.24 7.27 4.66
CA LEU A 136 7.74 7.75 3.36
C LEU A 136 6.45 8.56 3.48
N ARG A 137 5.83 8.59 4.67
CA ARG A 137 4.51 9.18 4.92
C ARG A 137 4.37 10.61 4.40
N GLU A 138 5.32 11.48 4.72
CA GLU A 138 5.25 12.89 4.28
C GLU A 138 5.39 13.03 2.76
N LYS A 139 6.22 12.19 2.14
CA LYS A 139 6.37 12.19 0.67
C LYS A 139 5.08 11.74 0.00
N ALA A 140 4.45 10.69 0.52
CA ALA A 140 3.17 10.19 0.03
C ALA A 140 2.04 11.19 0.25
N ALA A 141 1.99 11.87 1.41
CA ALA A 141 1.06 12.96 1.68
C ALA A 141 1.20 14.10 0.65
N LYS A 142 2.45 14.53 0.37
CA LYS A 142 2.73 15.56 -0.66
C LYS A 142 2.26 15.13 -2.05
N LYS A 143 2.46 13.87 -2.42
CA LYS A 143 1.98 13.30 -3.69
C LYS A 143 0.46 13.30 -3.75
N LEU A 144 -0.20 12.84 -2.69
CA LEU A 144 -1.66 12.76 -2.60
C LEU A 144 -2.31 14.15 -2.71
N LEU A 145 -1.78 15.15 -1.99
CA LEU A 145 -2.24 16.53 -2.10
C LEU A 145 -2.04 17.13 -3.50
N ARG A 146 -0.99 16.71 -4.24
CA ARG A 146 -0.81 17.11 -5.65
C ARG A 146 -1.84 16.45 -6.56
N LEU A 147 -2.21 15.19 -6.33
CA LEU A 147 -3.28 14.52 -7.07
C LEU A 147 -4.61 15.25 -6.88
N PHE A 148 -5.00 15.52 -5.64
CA PHE A 148 -6.21 16.27 -5.29
C PHE A 148 -6.22 17.72 -5.77
N GLN A 149 -5.04 18.32 -6.00
CA GLN A 149 -4.93 19.64 -6.59
C GLN A 149 -5.18 19.59 -8.11
N LYS A 150 -4.72 18.53 -8.78
CA LYS A 150 -4.92 18.32 -10.22
C LYS A 150 -6.33 17.85 -10.57
N ASN A 151 -6.91 17.00 -9.72
CA ASN A 151 -8.27 16.49 -9.87
C ASN A 151 -9.06 16.75 -8.58
N PRO A 152 -9.78 17.88 -8.48
CA PRO A 152 -10.61 18.21 -7.34
C PRO A 152 -11.72 17.19 -7.05
N ASP A 153 -12.26 16.54 -8.07
CA ASP A 153 -13.38 15.60 -7.92
C ASP A 153 -12.93 14.27 -7.30
N ALA A 154 -11.65 13.94 -7.41
CA ALA A 154 -11.05 12.80 -6.74
C ALA A 154 -10.67 13.08 -5.27
N ARG A 155 -11.02 14.25 -4.72
CA ARG A 155 -10.73 14.58 -3.33
C ARG A 155 -11.55 13.73 -2.39
N ASP A 156 -10.84 13.00 -1.56
CA ASP A 156 -11.38 12.19 -0.50
C ASP A 156 -11.15 12.88 0.84
N ASN A 157 -12.23 13.17 1.58
CA ASN A 157 -12.14 13.81 2.89
C ASN A 157 -11.47 12.90 3.92
N ASP A 158 -11.71 11.59 3.87
CA ASP A 158 -11.09 10.63 4.79
C ASP A 158 -9.57 10.64 4.61
N ALA A 159 -9.12 10.70 3.36
CA ALA A 159 -7.70 10.83 3.04
C ALA A 159 -7.09 12.15 3.58
N LEU A 160 -7.82 13.26 3.48
CA LEU A 160 -7.38 14.56 4.00
C LEU A 160 -7.32 14.58 5.53
N VAL A 161 -8.34 14.02 6.19
CA VAL A 161 -8.39 13.84 7.65
C VAL A 161 -7.25 12.94 8.12
N TRP A 162 -6.99 11.84 7.41
CA TRP A 162 -5.89 10.94 7.71
C TRP A 162 -4.54 11.68 7.64
N ILE A 163 -4.32 12.51 6.62
CA ILE A 163 -3.11 13.35 6.51
C ILE A 163 -2.96 14.23 7.75
N ILE A 164 -4.02 14.97 8.11
CA ILE A 164 -4.03 15.87 9.28
C ILE A 164 -3.69 15.09 10.57
N LYS A 165 -4.23 13.87 10.71
CA LYS A 165 -4.04 13.03 11.89
C LYS A 165 -2.63 12.44 12.04
N LYS A 166 -1.96 12.13 10.93
CA LYS A 166 -0.78 11.24 10.94
C LYS A 166 0.52 11.90 10.49
N VAL A 167 0.44 13.06 9.84
CA VAL A 167 1.59 13.83 9.36
C VAL A 167 1.95 14.92 10.37
N LYS A 168 3.24 15.08 10.67
CA LYS A 168 3.72 16.08 11.62
C LYS A 168 4.06 17.43 10.98
N ASN A 169 4.30 17.45 9.68
CA ASN A 169 4.67 18.67 8.98
C ASN A 169 3.48 19.62 8.83
N ASP A 170 3.54 20.76 9.51
CA ASP A 170 2.48 21.77 9.55
C ASP A 170 2.09 22.31 8.17
N GLU A 171 3.03 22.44 7.24
CA GLU A 171 2.72 22.94 5.89
C GLU A 171 1.81 21.94 5.15
N ILE A 172 2.12 20.64 5.26
CA ILE A 172 1.32 19.55 4.68
C ILE A 172 -0.06 19.51 5.35
N VAL A 173 -0.10 19.53 6.69
CA VAL A 173 -1.35 19.50 7.47
C VAL A 173 -2.23 20.70 7.15
N ASN A 174 -1.67 21.91 7.14
CA ASN A 174 -2.41 23.12 6.80
C ASN A 174 -2.90 23.10 5.35
N LYS A 175 -2.13 22.52 4.41
CA LYS A 175 -2.58 22.35 3.03
C LYS A 175 -3.74 21.37 2.94
N ALA A 176 -3.66 20.22 3.63
CA ALA A 176 -4.74 19.24 3.69
C ALA A 176 -6.02 19.85 4.26
N GLY A 177 -5.95 20.54 5.41
CA GLY A 177 -7.13 21.15 6.01
C GLY A 177 -7.74 22.27 5.16
N ARG A 178 -6.94 23.06 4.43
CA ARG A 178 -7.48 24.00 3.43
C ARG A 178 -8.24 23.31 2.30
N MET A 179 -7.80 22.13 1.88
CA MET A 179 -8.48 21.35 0.85
C MET A 179 -9.75 20.71 1.40
N LEU A 180 -9.72 20.22 2.65
CA LEU A 180 -10.88 19.66 3.36
C LEU A 180 -12.00 20.70 3.49
N LEU A 181 -11.67 21.92 3.92
CA LEU A 181 -12.65 23.01 4.03
C LEU A 181 -13.32 23.41 2.71
N ARG A 182 -12.69 23.08 1.57
CA ARG A 182 -13.24 23.33 0.22
C ARG A 182 -14.03 22.15 -0.32
N ASN A 183 -13.95 20.98 0.30
CA ASN A 183 -14.52 19.73 -0.18
C ASN A 183 -15.75 19.30 0.63
N ASN A 184 -16.61 20.28 0.92
CA ASN A 184 -17.87 20.11 1.66
C ASN A 184 -17.76 19.23 2.92
N PRO A 185 -16.96 19.63 3.92
CA PRO A 185 -16.70 18.78 5.08
C PRO A 185 -17.92 18.69 6.00
N THR A 186 -17.99 17.60 6.77
CA THR A 186 -18.97 17.43 7.84
C THR A 186 -18.62 18.28 9.06
N LYS A 187 -19.58 18.48 9.98
CA LYS A 187 -19.30 19.16 11.26
C LYS A 187 -18.21 18.42 12.04
N ASP A 188 -18.22 17.09 12.05
CA ASP A 188 -17.22 16.27 12.75
C ASP A 188 -15.81 16.45 12.17
N GLU A 189 -15.69 16.51 10.85
CA GLU A 189 -14.42 16.81 10.17
C GLU A 189 -13.90 18.22 10.49
N ILE A 190 -14.79 19.21 10.58
CA ILE A 190 -14.42 20.57 10.98
C ILE A 190 -14.00 20.62 12.46
N LYS A 191 -14.73 19.93 13.36
CA LYS A 191 -14.34 19.81 14.76
C LYS A 191 -12.97 19.15 14.91
N PHE A 192 -12.73 18.07 14.16
CA PHE A 192 -11.43 17.43 14.12
C PHE A 192 -10.33 18.40 13.67
N LEU A 193 -10.60 19.22 12.65
CA LEU A 193 -9.66 20.22 12.18
C LEU A 193 -9.33 21.30 13.24
N LEU A 194 -10.31 21.71 14.04
CA LEU A 194 -10.10 22.64 15.16
C LEU A 194 -9.18 22.02 16.23
N LEU A 195 -9.45 20.78 16.61
CA LEU A 195 -8.69 20.05 17.64
C LEU A 195 -7.29 19.62 17.20
N ALA A 196 -7.03 19.52 15.89
CA ALA A 196 -5.77 19.02 15.34
C ALA A 196 -4.58 19.99 15.46
N SER A 197 -4.66 21.02 16.32
CA SER A 197 -3.61 22.01 16.55
C SER A 197 -3.08 22.64 15.25
N VAL A 198 -3.99 22.91 14.31
CA VAL A 198 -3.62 23.53 13.04
C VAL A 198 -3.32 25.02 13.22
N GLY A 199 -2.61 25.62 12.27
CA GLY A 199 -2.25 27.03 12.39
C GLY A 199 -3.49 27.93 12.54
N ILE A 200 -3.39 28.98 13.37
CA ILE A 200 -4.53 29.84 13.77
C ILE A 200 -5.38 30.30 12.57
N LYS A 201 -4.75 30.66 11.45
CA LYS A 201 -5.45 31.08 10.22
C LYS A 201 -6.38 30.01 9.65
N LEU A 202 -6.02 28.74 9.78
CA LEU A 202 -6.83 27.61 9.34
C LEU A 202 -7.93 27.31 10.35
N ALA A 203 -7.62 27.35 11.65
CA ALA A 203 -8.61 27.21 12.72
C ALA A 203 -9.71 28.29 12.63
N THR A 204 -9.35 29.56 12.39
CA THR A 204 -10.31 30.64 12.13
C THR A 204 -11.23 30.34 10.94
N LYS A 205 -10.70 29.76 9.86
CA LYS A 205 -11.53 29.38 8.69
C LYS A 205 -12.45 28.21 9.01
N ALA A 206 -11.97 27.23 9.76
CA ALA A 206 -12.74 26.09 10.23
C ALA A 206 -13.91 26.55 11.12
N ALA A 207 -13.64 27.40 12.11
CA ALA A 207 -14.65 27.99 12.99
C ALA A 207 -15.72 28.76 12.21
N ARG A 208 -15.32 29.61 11.26
CA ARG A 208 -16.28 30.34 10.40
C ARG A 208 -17.15 29.39 9.57
N LYS A 209 -16.57 28.30 9.07
CA LYS A 209 -17.33 27.27 8.35
C LYS A 209 -18.32 26.57 9.29
N LEU A 210 -17.91 26.19 10.49
CA LEU A 210 -18.79 25.57 11.49
C LEU A 210 -19.95 26.49 11.90
N LEU A 211 -19.68 27.78 12.11
CA LEU A 211 -20.69 28.81 12.38
C LEU A 211 -21.75 28.91 11.27
N SER A 212 -21.35 28.72 10.01
CA SER A 212 -22.27 28.73 8.87
C SER A 212 -23.16 27.47 8.76
N MET A 213 -22.91 26.46 9.60
CA MET A 213 -23.61 25.17 9.59
C MET A 213 -24.57 25.02 10.78
N GLU A 214 -25.00 26.12 11.41
CA GLU A 214 -25.89 26.12 12.58
C GLU A 214 -25.34 25.20 13.71
N PRO A 215 -24.23 25.60 14.35
CA PRO A 215 -23.58 24.78 15.36
C PRO A 215 -24.43 24.67 16.63
N THR A 216 -24.25 23.57 17.34
CA THR A 216 -24.79 23.37 18.68
C THR A 216 -24.06 24.23 19.71
N GLU A 217 -24.65 24.39 20.90
CA GLU A 217 -24.01 25.07 22.04
C GLU A 217 -22.63 24.47 22.37
N LYS A 218 -22.51 23.13 22.39
CA LYS A 218 -21.22 22.45 22.61
C LYS A 218 -20.18 22.79 21.54
N GLU A 219 -20.62 22.89 20.29
CA GLU A 219 -19.76 23.26 19.15
C GLU A 219 -19.33 24.74 19.20
N LEU A 220 -20.19 25.62 19.73
CA LEU A 220 -19.86 27.02 19.95
C LEU A 220 -18.81 27.19 21.04
N HIS A 221 -18.92 26.46 22.16
CA HIS A 221 -17.89 26.44 23.20
C HIS A 221 -16.55 25.91 22.68
N LEU A 222 -16.57 24.82 21.90
CA LEU A 222 -15.35 24.32 21.25
C LEU A 222 -14.64 25.39 20.41
N ILE A 223 -15.39 26.24 19.70
CA ILE A 223 -14.78 27.33 18.91
C ILE A 223 -14.10 28.36 19.83
N LEU A 224 -14.72 28.71 20.97
CA LEU A 224 -14.13 29.67 21.92
C LEU A 224 -12.82 29.14 22.53
N ASP A 225 -12.78 27.84 22.81
CA ASP A 225 -11.62 27.19 23.42
C ASP A 225 -10.43 27.10 22.44
N GLU A 226 -10.71 26.80 21.16
CA GLU A 226 -9.67 26.50 20.17
C GLU A 226 -9.26 27.72 19.30
N VAL A 227 -10.06 28.78 19.24
CA VAL A 227 -9.84 29.89 18.31
C VAL A 227 -9.86 31.26 19.01
N PRO A 228 -8.70 31.77 19.43
CA PRO A 228 -8.56 33.13 19.99
C PRO A 228 -8.58 34.21 18.90
N ASP A 229 -9.64 34.25 18.08
CA ASP A 229 -9.90 35.33 17.11
C ASP A 229 -11.11 36.15 17.58
N GLU A 230 -10.88 37.43 17.90
CA GLU A 230 -11.91 38.30 18.49
C GLU A 230 -13.20 38.35 17.66
N LYS A 231 -13.08 38.40 16.32
CA LYS A 231 -14.25 38.47 15.44
C LYS A 231 -15.03 37.16 15.44
N VAL A 232 -14.34 36.02 15.50
CA VAL A 232 -14.97 34.70 15.68
C VAL A 232 -15.65 34.62 17.05
N CYS A 233 -15.00 35.03 18.13
CA CYS A 233 -15.59 35.01 19.48
C CYS A 233 -16.86 35.87 19.55
N GLN A 234 -16.82 37.09 19.01
CA GLN A 234 -18.01 37.96 18.92
C GLN A 234 -19.15 37.29 18.14
N ALA A 235 -18.85 36.57 17.05
CA ALA A 235 -19.85 35.84 16.28
C ALA A 235 -20.43 34.65 17.07
N VAL A 236 -19.60 33.95 17.84
CA VAL A 236 -20.02 32.85 18.73
C VAL A 236 -20.96 33.36 19.82
N PHE A 237 -20.61 34.45 20.53
CA PHE A 237 -21.49 35.01 21.57
C PHE A 237 -22.85 35.43 21.03
N ARG A 238 -22.90 36.01 19.82
CA ARG A 238 -24.16 36.31 19.14
C ARG A 238 -24.98 35.05 18.82
N ALA A 239 -24.32 33.96 18.45
CA ALA A 239 -24.99 32.69 18.17
C ALA A 239 -25.55 32.04 19.45
N LEU A 240 -24.78 32.05 20.55
CA LEU A 240 -25.23 31.58 21.86
C LEU A 240 -26.47 32.35 22.36
N ALA A 241 -26.43 33.69 22.30
CA ALA A 241 -27.57 34.52 22.70
C ALA A 241 -28.84 34.26 21.88
N ARG A 242 -28.72 33.82 20.61
CA ARG A 242 -29.87 33.42 19.79
C ARG A 242 -30.44 32.06 20.24
N LEU A 243 -29.58 31.11 20.58
CA LEU A 243 -30.01 29.80 21.09
C LEU A 243 -30.75 29.93 22.42
N GLU A 244 -30.26 30.77 23.35
CA GLU A 244 -30.94 31.03 24.62
C GLU A 244 -32.34 31.61 24.43
N LYS A 245 -32.49 32.60 23.54
CA LYS A 245 -33.80 33.16 23.19
C LYS A 245 -34.76 32.12 22.61
N SER A 246 -34.25 31.16 21.83
CA SER A 246 -35.09 30.09 21.27
C SER A 246 -35.54 29.04 22.28
N ARG A 247 -34.89 28.94 23.44
CA ARG A 247 -35.26 28.01 24.53
C ARG A 247 -36.22 28.61 25.56
N GLY A 248 -36.30 29.95 25.62
CA GLY A 248 -37.18 30.68 26.53
C GLY A 248 -38.56 30.99 25.97
N ASN A 249 -38.85 30.58 24.73
CA ASN A 249 -40.16 30.61 24.07
C ASN A 249 -40.73 29.20 23.96
#